data_AF-A0A3D0I6N6-F1
#
_entry.id   AF-A0A3D0I6N6-F1
#
_cell.length_a   1.000
_cell.length_b   1.000
_cell.length_c   1.000
_cell.angle_alpha   90.00
_cell.angle_beta   90.00
_cell.angle_gamma   90.00
#
_symmetry.space_group_name_H-M   'P 1'
#
loop_
_entity.id
_entity.type
_entity.pdbx_description
1 polymer ?
#
loop_
_entity_poly.entity_id
_entity_poly.type
_entity_poly.pdbx_seq_one_letter_code
_entity_poly.pdbx_strand_id
1 'polypeptide(L)'
;MRAVTLASLESRRPGGDGVSQALPTVERITRELREVIKALVLPGAGTLGDYLAFRIRFLHWKRGVRAVEEARELLTNAGLPVQPVEIKLLIPIIERAAMEDEDTLVSRWARLLASASAGAFVPPSFPGILAELTPTDVLILDHIASRWPALVSTGQLDDGERVSETDRPNLATLAKELALPLDVSRVSIDGLLRLRLIVLSSLNLDDMSDQPLRRDYQIPGLTDLGIAFVRACAGPRRAE
;
A
#
# COMPACT_ATOMS: atom_id res chain seq x y z
N MET A 1 30.21 42.55 -48.21
CA MET A 1 29.65 41.22 -47.92
C MET A 1 30.72 40.46 -47.13
N ARG A 2 30.45 40.14 -45.86
CA ARG A 2 31.42 39.67 -44.85
C ARG A 2 31.73 38.17 -45.00
N ALA A 3 32.98 37.79 -44.76
CA ALA A 3 33.42 36.43 -44.48
C ALA A 3 33.12 36.03 -43.02
N VAL A 4 32.77 34.76 -42.75
CA VAL A 4 33.08 34.04 -41.50
C VAL A 4 33.18 32.53 -41.77
N THR A 5 34.13 31.95 -41.04
CA THR A 5 34.84 30.66 -41.07
C THR A 5 34.06 29.45 -40.52
N LEU A 6 34.58 28.26 -40.87
CA LEU A 6 34.27 26.93 -40.33
C LEU A 6 34.29 26.84 -38.78
N ALA A 7 33.19 26.39 -38.18
CA ALA A 7 33.15 25.55 -36.95
C ALA A 7 31.70 25.25 -36.55
N SER A 8 31.18 24.05 -36.84
CA SER A 8 30.13 23.37 -36.04
C SER A 8 29.54 22.18 -36.81
N LEU A 9 30.12 20.99 -36.62
CA LEU A 9 29.44 19.73 -36.87
C LEU A 9 29.86 18.73 -35.79
N GLU A 10 29.25 18.86 -34.62
CA GLU A 10 29.06 17.75 -33.68
C GLU A 10 27.63 17.83 -33.15
N SER A 11 26.77 17.01 -33.73
CA SER A 11 25.34 16.92 -33.41
C SER A 11 25.13 16.16 -32.10
N ARG A 12 24.80 16.92 -31.06
CA ARG A 12 23.88 16.64 -29.95
C ARG A 12 23.28 15.23 -29.83
N ARG A 13 23.59 14.55 -28.73
CA ARG A 13 22.66 13.64 -28.02
C ARG A 13 21.79 14.48 -27.06
N PRO A 14 20.47 14.27 -26.93
CA PRO A 14 19.68 14.93 -25.89
C PRO A 14 19.45 14.00 -24.69
N GLY A 15 19.37 14.60 -23.49
CA GLY A 15 18.54 14.07 -22.40
C GLY A 15 19.28 13.69 -21.12
N GLY A 16 19.65 14.69 -20.32
CA GLY A 16 20.23 14.49 -18.98
C GLY A 16 20.08 15.70 -18.05
N ASP A 17 18.94 16.39 -18.04
CA ASP A 17 18.76 17.64 -17.25
C ASP A 17 17.45 17.71 -16.43
N GLY A 18 16.65 16.63 -16.36
CA GLY A 18 15.40 16.64 -15.58
C GLY A 18 15.57 16.43 -14.07
N VAL A 19 16.66 15.77 -13.65
CA VAL A 19 16.87 15.33 -12.25
C VAL A 19 17.45 16.45 -11.37
N SER A 20 18.22 17.37 -11.95
CA SER A 20 18.86 18.48 -11.22
C SER A 20 17.90 19.61 -10.86
N GLN A 21 16.70 19.66 -11.44
CA GLN A 21 15.70 20.69 -11.11
C GLN A 21 14.74 20.26 -9.99
N ALA A 22 14.56 18.96 -9.75
CA ALA A 22 13.65 18.47 -8.69
C ALA A 22 14.26 18.55 -7.29
N LEU A 23 15.58 18.29 -7.16
CA LEU A 23 16.33 18.38 -5.91
C LEU A 23 16.24 19.76 -5.23
N PRO A 24 16.46 20.89 -5.93
CA PRO A 24 16.34 22.21 -5.30
C PRO A 24 14.90 22.58 -4.96
N THR A 25 13.89 22.04 -5.65
CA THR A 25 12.46 22.29 -5.31
C THR A 25 12.06 21.61 -4.00
N VAL A 26 12.49 20.37 -3.78
CA VAL A 26 12.23 19.65 -2.54
C VAL A 26 12.99 20.27 -1.36
N GLU A 27 14.26 20.64 -1.55
CA GLU A 27 15.02 21.37 -0.53
C GLU A 27 14.42 22.75 -0.21
N ARG A 28 13.86 23.43 -1.20
CA ARG A 28 13.23 24.74 -0.99
C ARG A 28 11.91 24.60 -0.23
N ILE A 29 11.08 23.61 -0.58
CA ILE A 29 9.82 23.31 0.13
C ILE A 29 10.09 22.94 1.59
N THR A 30 11.10 22.11 1.86
CA THR A 30 11.44 21.74 3.26
C THR A 30 11.99 22.91 4.07
N ARG A 31 12.68 23.86 3.43
CA ARG A 31 13.23 25.06 4.09
C ARG A 31 12.15 26.11 4.36
N GLU A 32 11.29 26.37 3.40
CA GLU A 32 10.15 27.29 3.55
C GLU A 32 9.19 26.80 4.64
N LEU A 33 8.89 25.49 4.69
CA LEU A 33 8.10 24.89 5.77
C LEU A 33 8.78 25.03 7.13
N ARG A 34 10.11 24.86 7.20
CA ARG A 34 10.89 25.00 8.43
C ARG A 34 10.87 26.42 8.98
N GLU A 35 10.96 27.44 8.12
CA GLU A 35 10.93 28.84 8.55
C GLU A 35 9.53 29.30 8.96
N VAL A 36 8.47 28.79 8.30
CA VAL A 36 7.09 29.01 8.75
C VAL A 36 6.83 28.34 10.10
N ILE A 37 7.31 27.11 10.30
CA ILE A 37 7.25 26.42 11.59
C ILE A 37 8.02 27.20 12.66
N LYS A 38 9.23 27.71 12.37
CA LYS A 38 10.00 28.54 13.33
C LYS A 38 9.31 29.86 13.67
N ALA A 39 8.73 30.54 12.69
CA ALA A 39 8.02 31.81 12.88
C ALA A 39 6.71 31.64 13.66
N LEU A 40 6.08 30.46 13.58
CA LEU A 40 4.88 30.12 14.35
C LEU A 40 5.20 29.67 15.79
N VAL A 41 6.45 29.31 16.09
CA VAL A 41 6.91 28.71 17.36
C VAL A 41 7.34 29.73 18.41
N LEU A 42 7.43 31.03 18.10
CA LEU A 42 7.76 32.09 19.07
C LEU A 42 6.84 33.30 18.81
N PRO A 43 5.88 33.71 19.68
CA PRO A 43 5.71 33.45 21.12
C PRO A 43 4.29 33.03 21.58
N GLY A 44 4.19 32.15 22.60
CA GLY A 44 2.90 31.86 23.27
C GLY A 44 2.88 30.51 23.98
N ALA A 45 3.27 30.49 25.24
CA ALA A 45 3.56 29.30 26.04
C ALA A 45 2.30 28.57 26.59
N GLY A 46 1.93 27.44 25.97
CA GLY A 46 1.07 26.37 26.51
C GLY A 46 1.86 25.06 26.70
N THR A 47 2.81 25.04 27.64
CA THR A 47 4.13 24.42 27.41
C THR A 47 4.31 22.91 27.61
N LEU A 48 3.33 22.13 28.08
CA LEU A 48 3.52 20.67 28.24
C LEU A 48 2.73 19.83 27.22
N GLY A 49 1.46 20.16 27.02
CA GLY A 49 0.60 19.52 26.03
C GLY A 49 1.11 19.73 24.61
N ASP A 50 1.58 20.95 24.30
CA ASP A 50 2.09 21.28 22.97
C ASP A 50 3.44 20.64 22.67
N TYR A 51 4.31 20.49 23.68
CA TYR A 51 5.59 19.80 23.55
C TYR A 51 5.40 18.29 23.33
N LEU A 52 4.49 17.67 24.08
CA LEU A 52 4.15 16.26 23.91
C LEU A 52 3.47 16.01 22.56
N ALA A 53 2.49 16.84 22.19
CA ALA A 53 1.83 16.78 20.90
C ALA A 53 2.82 17.01 19.75
N PHE A 54 3.81 17.89 19.92
CA PHE A 54 4.89 18.09 18.95
C PHE A 54 5.79 16.84 18.81
N ARG A 55 6.15 16.18 19.91
CA ARG A 55 6.94 14.94 19.85
C ARG A 55 6.18 13.81 19.17
N ILE A 56 4.88 13.66 19.46
CA ILE A 56 4.01 12.67 18.82
C ILE A 56 3.90 12.96 17.32
N ARG A 57 3.61 14.21 16.92
CA ARG A 57 3.59 14.63 15.51
C ARG A 57 4.92 14.37 14.81
N PHE A 58 6.04 14.64 15.47
CA PHE A 58 7.37 14.41 14.92
C PHE A 58 7.72 12.91 14.78
N LEU A 59 7.34 12.06 15.74
CA LEU A 59 7.52 10.61 15.66
C LEU A 59 6.69 10.01 14.52
N HIS A 60 5.42 10.40 14.43
CA HIS A 60 4.54 9.97 13.36
C HIS A 60 5.06 10.45 11.99
N TRP A 61 5.52 11.70 11.91
CA TRP A 61 6.14 12.23 10.69
C TRP A 61 7.31 11.38 10.19
N LYS A 62 8.15 10.82 11.08
CA LYS A 62 9.26 9.94 10.67
C LYS A 62 8.77 8.69 9.92
N ARG A 63 7.64 8.10 10.31
CA ARG A 63 7.09 6.92 9.62
C ARG A 63 6.52 7.28 8.25
N GLY A 64 5.88 8.44 8.14
CA GLY A 64 5.46 8.98 6.84
C GLY A 64 6.65 9.21 5.90
N VAL A 65 7.73 9.81 6.40
CA VAL A 65 8.99 9.98 5.64
C VAL A 65 9.59 8.63 5.26
N ARG A 66 9.65 7.68 6.20
CA ARG A 66 10.14 6.31 5.93
C ARG A 66 9.35 5.64 4.83
N ALA A 67 8.02 5.74 4.83
CA ALA A 67 7.18 5.16 3.78
C ALA A 67 7.47 5.78 2.39
N VAL A 68 7.76 7.09 2.33
CA VAL A 68 8.17 7.76 1.09
C VAL A 68 9.56 7.32 0.63
N GLU A 69 10.52 7.22 1.55
CA GLU A 69 11.87 6.75 1.25
C GLU A 69 11.86 5.30 0.74
N GLU A 70 11.15 4.41 1.43
CA GLU A 70 10.97 3.01 1.04
C GLU A 70 10.25 2.90 -0.32
N ALA A 71 9.23 3.72 -0.58
CA ALA A 71 8.56 3.74 -1.88
C ALA A 71 9.52 4.12 -3.03
N ARG A 72 10.39 5.11 -2.81
CA ARG A 72 11.42 5.52 -3.77
C ARG A 72 12.44 4.41 -4.00
N GLU A 73 12.84 3.70 -2.96
CA GLU A 73 13.75 2.55 -3.06
C GLU A 73 13.13 1.41 -3.86
N LEU A 74 11.85 1.08 -3.61
CA LEU A 74 11.10 0.08 -4.38
C LEU A 74 11.08 0.42 -5.88
N LEU A 75 10.80 1.67 -6.24
CA LEU A 75 10.82 2.13 -7.64
C LEU A 75 12.23 2.07 -8.25
N THR A 76 13.24 2.49 -7.50
CA THR A 76 14.64 2.46 -7.94
C THR A 76 15.08 1.03 -8.21
N ASN A 77 14.78 0.10 -7.30
CA ASN A 77 15.12 -1.32 -7.42
C ASN A 77 14.35 -1.99 -8.57
N ALA A 78 13.12 -1.56 -8.83
CA ALA A 78 12.33 -2.02 -9.98
C ALA A 78 12.78 -1.40 -11.31
N GLY A 79 13.65 -0.38 -11.30
CA GLY A 79 14.07 0.35 -12.50
C GLY A 79 12.95 1.17 -13.13
N LEU A 80 11.96 1.59 -12.34
CA LEU A 80 10.79 2.35 -12.80
C LEU A 80 10.95 3.84 -12.50
N PRO A 81 10.51 4.74 -13.40
CA PRO A 81 10.54 6.17 -13.15
C PRO A 81 9.50 6.56 -12.09
N VAL A 82 9.84 7.57 -11.29
CA VAL A 82 8.90 8.19 -10.34
C VAL A 82 7.92 9.06 -11.11
N GLN A 83 6.63 8.72 -11.08
CA GLN A 83 5.57 9.53 -11.66
C GLN A 83 4.84 10.35 -10.57
N PRO A 84 4.29 11.54 -10.92
CA PRO A 84 3.46 12.31 -10.02
C PRO A 84 2.23 11.52 -9.55
N VAL A 85 1.96 11.54 -8.24
CA VAL A 85 0.77 10.92 -7.64
C VAL A 85 -0.28 12.01 -7.38
N GLU A 86 -1.55 11.72 -7.67
CA GLU A 86 -2.64 12.65 -7.40
C GLU A 86 -2.72 13.00 -5.90
N ILE A 87 -2.90 14.28 -5.56
CA ILE A 87 -2.88 14.78 -4.17
C ILE A 87 -3.90 14.06 -3.28
N LYS A 88 -5.09 13.74 -3.82
CA LYS A 88 -6.15 12.99 -3.11
C LYS A 88 -5.75 11.58 -2.69
N LEU A 89 -4.68 11.03 -3.28
CA LEU A 89 -4.11 9.73 -2.95
C LEU A 89 -2.82 9.88 -2.16
N LEU A 90 -1.95 10.81 -2.56
CA LEU A 90 -0.66 11.07 -1.93
C LEU A 90 -0.79 11.49 -0.46
N ILE A 91 -1.63 12.49 -0.16
CA ILE A 91 -1.75 13.03 1.20
C ILE A 91 -2.29 11.98 2.16
N PRO A 92 -3.40 11.26 1.87
CA PRO A 92 -3.89 10.24 2.80
C PRO A 92 -2.90 9.09 3.03
N ILE A 93 -2.10 8.71 2.04
CA ILE A 93 -1.06 7.68 2.21
C ILE A 93 0.00 8.15 3.21
N ILE A 94 0.55 9.35 3.02
CA ILE A 94 1.64 9.86 3.88
C ILE A 94 1.14 10.08 5.31
N GLU A 95 -0.03 10.71 5.48
CA GLU A 95 -0.58 11.02 6.80
C GLU A 95 -0.97 9.77 7.58
N ARG A 96 -1.54 8.76 6.92
CA ARG A 96 -1.91 7.50 7.59
C ARG A 96 -0.72 6.61 7.85
N ALA A 97 0.25 6.55 6.94
CA ALA A 97 1.52 5.89 7.19
C ALA A 97 2.27 6.51 8.38
N ALA A 98 2.14 7.82 8.58
CA ALA A 98 2.69 8.50 9.74
C ALA A 98 2.04 8.03 11.06
N MET A 99 0.73 7.79 11.06
CA MET A 99 -0.03 7.35 12.24
C MET A 99 -0.01 5.82 12.46
N GLU A 100 0.56 5.07 11.53
CA GLU A 100 0.65 3.61 11.62
C GLU A 100 1.69 3.18 12.66
N ASP A 101 1.34 2.26 13.56
CA ASP A 101 2.23 1.79 14.62
C ASP A 101 3.03 0.55 14.22
N GLU A 102 2.48 -0.26 13.32
CA GLU A 102 3.03 -1.54 12.93
C GLU A 102 3.98 -1.40 11.73
N ASP A 103 5.24 -1.79 11.91
CA ASP A 103 6.27 -1.64 10.87
C ASP A 103 5.92 -2.39 9.57
N THR A 104 5.22 -3.51 9.70
CA THR A 104 4.74 -4.32 8.56
C THR A 104 3.68 -3.57 7.74
N LEU A 105 2.82 -2.79 8.40
CA LEU A 105 1.81 -1.96 7.75
C LEU A 105 2.45 -0.70 7.15
N VAL A 106 3.44 -0.07 7.79
CA VAL A 106 4.23 1.03 7.21
C VAL A 106 4.85 0.63 5.86
N SER A 107 5.39 -0.58 5.75
CA SER A 107 5.91 -1.10 4.48
C SER A 107 4.82 -1.28 3.41
N ARG A 108 3.58 -1.61 3.79
CA ARG A 108 2.45 -1.65 2.84
C ARG A 108 2.06 -0.28 2.33
N TRP A 109 2.11 0.74 3.18
CA TRP A 109 1.91 2.12 2.75
C TRP A 109 2.97 2.53 1.71
N ALA A 110 4.23 2.16 1.94
CA ALA A 110 5.31 2.40 0.98
C ALA A 110 5.06 1.70 -0.36
N ARG A 111 4.64 0.43 -0.34
CA ARG A 111 4.29 -0.33 -1.56
C ARG A 111 3.11 0.27 -2.30
N LEU A 112 2.06 0.68 -1.59
CA LEU A 112 0.89 1.35 -2.17
C LEU A 112 1.29 2.66 -2.86
N LEU A 113 2.15 3.46 -2.21
CA LEU A 113 2.69 4.69 -2.78
C LEU A 113 3.56 4.43 -4.02
N ALA A 114 4.43 3.42 -3.94
CA ALA A 114 5.30 3.03 -5.04
C ALA A 114 4.47 2.58 -6.25
N SER A 115 3.40 1.80 -6.05
CA SER A 115 2.50 1.40 -7.12
C SER A 115 1.82 2.59 -7.78
N ALA A 116 1.29 3.54 -6.99
CA ALA A 116 0.69 4.76 -7.51
C ALA A 116 1.70 5.59 -8.31
N SER A 117 2.92 5.74 -7.80
CA SER A 117 3.99 6.50 -8.46
C SER A 117 4.62 5.75 -9.63
N ALA A 118 4.43 4.43 -9.75
CA ALA A 118 4.75 3.67 -10.96
C ALA A 118 3.71 3.86 -12.08
N GLY A 119 2.62 4.59 -11.82
CA GLY A 119 1.52 4.81 -12.77
C GLY A 119 0.44 3.73 -12.73
N ALA A 120 0.44 2.84 -11.74
CA ALA A 120 -0.65 1.89 -11.56
C ALA A 120 -1.94 2.61 -11.15
N PHE A 121 -3.09 2.10 -11.61
CA PHE A 121 -4.38 2.59 -11.15
C PHE A 121 -4.60 2.19 -9.68
N VAL A 122 -4.57 3.18 -8.79
CA VAL A 122 -4.83 3.01 -7.36
C VAL A 122 -6.07 3.81 -6.97
N PRO A 123 -7.20 3.15 -6.65
CA PRO A 123 -8.40 3.82 -6.18
C PRO A 123 -8.16 4.69 -4.93
N PRO A 124 -8.75 5.90 -4.84
CA PRO A 124 -8.66 6.75 -3.65
C PRO A 124 -9.23 6.13 -2.36
N SER A 125 -9.99 5.03 -2.45
CA SER A 125 -10.48 4.26 -1.30
C SER A 125 -9.40 3.39 -0.65
N PHE A 126 -8.32 3.05 -1.35
CA PHE A 126 -7.31 2.11 -0.84
C PHE A 126 -6.59 2.60 0.41
N PRO A 127 -6.24 3.90 0.54
CA PRO A 127 -5.76 4.42 1.82
C PRO A 127 -6.79 4.36 2.94
N GLY A 128 -8.10 4.35 2.65
CA GLY A 128 -9.11 4.11 3.68
C GLY A 128 -9.08 2.66 4.14
N ILE A 129 -9.12 1.75 3.17
CA ILE A 129 -9.08 0.30 3.40
C ILE A 129 -7.84 -0.10 4.19
N LEU A 130 -6.64 0.32 3.76
CA LEU A 130 -5.38 -0.07 4.41
C LEU A 130 -5.30 0.43 5.87
N ALA A 131 -5.83 1.60 6.17
CA ALA A 131 -5.87 2.13 7.54
C ALA A 131 -6.86 1.42 8.45
N GLU A 132 -7.79 0.63 7.90
CA GLU A 132 -8.72 -0.19 8.68
C GLU A 132 -8.20 -1.61 8.92
N LEU A 133 -7.07 -2.00 8.31
CA LEU A 133 -6.50 -3.34 8.47
C LEU A 133 -5.59 -3.44 9.68
N THR A 134 -5.70 -4.57 10.38
CA THR A 134 -4.74 -5.01 11.40
C THR A 134 -3.65 -5.89 10.78
N PRO A 135 -2.54 -6.15 11.51
CA PRO A 135 -1.54 -7.14 11.07
C PRO A 135 -2.13 -8.52 10.80
N THR A 136 -3.12 -8.93 11.60
CA THR A 136 -3.84 -10.20 11.42
C THR A 136 -4.63 -10.22 10.11
N ASP A 137 -5.36 -9.14 9.81
CA ASP A 137 -6.13 -9.03 8.55
C ASP A 137 -5.22 -9.16 7.34
N VAL A 138 -4.08 -8.50 7.40
CA VAL A 138 -3.05 -8.58 6.38
C VAL A 138 -2.50 -10.00 6.21
N LEU A 139 -2.19 -10.68 7.31
CA LEU A 139 -1.67 -12.05 7.28
C LEU A 139 -2.67 -13.00 6.65
N ILE A 140 -3.94 -12.90 7.05
CA ILE A 140 -5.02 -13.71 6.49
C ILE A 140 -5.24 -13.40 5.02
N LEU A 141 -5.27 -12.11 4.65
CA LEU A 141 -5.46 -11.67 3.27
C LEU A 141 -4.35 -12.15 2.34
N ASP A 142 -3.09 -12.04 2.76
CA ASP A 142 -1.94 -12.53 2.01
C ASP A 142 -1.97 -14.05 1.84
N HIS A 143 -2.37 -14.77 2.88
CA HIS A 143 -2.50 -16.22 2.84
C HIS A 143 -3.63 -16.68 1.91
N ILE A 144 -4.72 -15.93 1.83
CA ILE A 144 -5.76 -16.16 0.84
C ILE A 144 -5.19 -15.86 -0.56
N ALA A 145 -4.51 -14.72 -0.74
CA ALA A 145 -3.93 -14.31 -2.01
C ALA A 145 -2.87 -15.28 -2.56
N SER A 146 -2.06 -15.90 -1.70
CA SER A 146 -0.99 -16.83 -2.08
C SER A 146 -1.49 -18.09 -2.79
N ARG A 147 -2.78 -18.41 -2.64
CA ARG A 147 -3.45 -19.53 -3.33
C ARG A 147 -3.76 -19.24 -4.80
N TRP A 148 -3.73 -17.96 -5.20
CA TRP A 148 -3.96 -17.54 -6.59
C TRP A 148 -2.86 -16.60 -7.08
N PRO A 149 -1.60 -17.06 -7.13
CA PRO A 149 -0.46 -16.20 -7.46
C PRO A 149 -0.57 -15.61 -8.87
N ALA A 150 -1.12 -16.36 -9.84
CA ALA A 150 -1.35 -15.90 -11.21
C ALA A 150 -2.39 -14.76 -11.27
N LEU A 151 -3.50 -14.88 -10.53
CA LEU A 151 -4.53 -13.86 -10.44
C LEU A 151 -4.00 -12.57 -9.80
N VAL A 152 -3.20 -12.71 -8.75
CA VAL A 152 -2.57 -11.58 -8.07
C VAL A 152 -1.43 -10.99 -8.90
N SER A 153 -0.74 -11.75 -9.75
CA SER A 153 0.31 -11.19 -10.61
C SER A 153 -0.25 -10.49 -11.84
N THR A 154 -1.07 -11.19 -12.61
CA THR A 154 -1.54 -10.76 -13.93
C THR A 154 -2.88 -10.03 -13.89
N GLY A 155 -3.72 -10.31 -12.89
CA GLY A 155 -5.12 -9.88 -12.88
C GLY A 155 -6.02 -10.76 -13.75
N GLN A 156 -5.51 -11.86 -14.27
CA GLN A 156 -6.26 -12.84 -15.05
C GLN A 156 -6.43 -14.11 -14.23
N LEU A 157 -7.64 -14.66 -14.23
CA LEU A 157 -7.87 -16.04 -13.82
C LEU A 157 -7.29 -16.92 -14.93
N ASP A 158 -6.37 -17.81 -14.61
CA ASP A 158 -5.99 -18.86 -15.56
C ASP A 158 -7.16 -19.84 -15.63
N ASP A 159 -7.85 -19.91 -16.78
CA ASP A 159 -8.99 -20.79 -17.00
C ASP A 159 -8.63 -22.28 -16.80
N GLY A 160 -7.33 -22.62 -16.80
CA GLY A 160 -6.81 -23.96 -16.56
C GLY A 160 -6.66 -24.37 -15.09
N GLU A 161 -6.59 -23.41 -14.15
CA GLU A 161 -6.29 -23.69 -12.74
C GLU A 161 -7.59 -23.70 -11.91
N ARG A 162 -8.46 -24.68 -12.20
CA ARG A 162 -9.63 -24.97 -11.35
C ARG A 162 -9.13 -25.56 -10.03
N VAL A 163 -8.87 -24.71 -9.03
CA VAL A 163 -8.69 -25.16 -7.65
C VAL A 163 -9.96 -25.92 -7.26
N SER A 164 -9.81 -27.21 -6.95
CA SER A 164 -10.93 -28.06 -6.57
C SER A 164 -11.66 -27.42 -5.38
N GLU A 165 -13.00 -27.42 -5.38
CA GLU A 165 -13.80 -26.91 -4.26
C GLU A 165 -13.46 -27.61 -2.94
N THR A 166 -12.92 -28.83 -3.00
CA THR A 166 -12.45 -29.62 -1.85
C THR A 166 -11.15 -29.11 -1.22
N ASP A 167 -10.35 -28.32 -1.94
CA ASP A 167 -9.08 -27.78 -1.43
C ASP A 167 -9.25 -26.41 -0.75
N ARG A 168 -10.49 -25.91 -0.67
CA ARG A 168 -10.78 -24.64 0.00
C ARG A 168 -10.71 -24.82 1.51
N PRO A 169 -9.79 -24.14 2.21
CA PRO A 169 -9.70 -24.27 3.65
C PRO A 169 -10.92 -23.62 4.28
N ASN A 170 -11.52 -24.32 5.24
CA ASN A 170 -12.43 -23.69 6.17
C ASN A 170 -11.62 -22.81 7.14
N LEU A 171 -12.34 -21.98 7.91
CA LEU A 171 -11.72 -21.09 8.88
C LEU A 171 -10.82 -21.81 9.90
N ALA A 172 -11.17 -23.02 10.33
CA ALA A 172 -10.38 -23.76 11.30
C ALA A 172 -9.03 -24.20 10.71
N THR A 173 -9.02 -24.66 9.45
CA THR A 173 -7.79 -24.98 8.72
C THR A 173 -6.93 -23.74 8.53
N LEU A 174 -7.52 -22.62 8.10
CA LEU A 174 -6.78 -21.35 7.93
C LEU A 174 -6.16 -20.87 9.25
N ALA A 175 -6.92 -20.88 10.34
CA ALA A 175 -6.43 -20.48 11.65
C ALA A 175 -5.27 -21.36 12.12
N LYS A 176 -5.35 -22.67 11.87
CA LYS A 176 -4.28 -23.62 12.19
C LYS A 176 -3.02 -23.39 11.34
N GLU A 177 -3.17 -23.18 10.04
CA GLU A 177 -2.06 -22.90 9.12
C GLU A 177 -1.29 -21.64 9.51
N LEU A 178 -2.01 -20.61 9.97
CA LEU A 178 -1.44 -19.33 10.40
C LEU A 178 -1.07 -19.28 11.88
N ALA A 179 -1.27 -20.38 12.62
CA ALA A 179 -1.09 -20.45 14.07
C ALA A 179 -1.82 -19.34 14.85
N LEU A 180 -3.03 -18.97 14.39
CA LEU A 180 -3.86 -17.93 14.98
C LEU A 180 -4.96 -18.53 15.87
N PRO A 181 -5.33 -17.85 16.97
CA PRO A 181 -6.56 -18.18 17.70
C PRO A 181 -7.80 -18.07 16.79
N LEU A 182 -8.74 -19.00 16.98
CA LEU A 182 -9.92 -19.09 16.12
C LEU A 182 -10.85 -17.87 16.26
N ASP A 183 -10.99 -17.33 17.46
CA ASP A 183 -11.76 -16.13 17.78
C ASP A 183 -11.16 -14.88 17.11
N VAL A 184 -9.84 -14.71 17.17
CA VAL A 184 -9.11 -13.64 16.48
C VAL A 184 -9.29 -13.75 14.96
N SER A 185 -9.18 -14.98 14.43
CA SER A 185 -9.37 -15.26 13.00
C SER A 185 -10.79 -14.92 12.54
N ARG A 186 -11.81 -15.21 13.36
CA ARG A 186 -13.22 -14.89 13.05
C ARG A 186 -13.44 -13.39 12.91
N VAL A 187 -12.95 -12.59 13.87
CA VAL A 187 -13.10 -11.13 13.85
C VAL A 187 -12.42 -10.55 12.61
N SER A 188 -11.22 -11.05 12.29
CA SER A 188 -10.47 -10.61 11.12
C SER A 188 -11.19 -10.93 9.80
N ILE A 189 -11.74 -12.15 9.67
CA ILE A 189 -12.55 -12.53 8.50
C ILE A 189 -13.78 -11.64 8.36
N ASP A 190 -14.50 -11.35 9.44
CA ASP A 190 -15.66 -10.45 9.40
C ASP A 190 -15.24 -9.02 8.97
N GLY A 191 -14.07 -8.55 9.40
CA GLY A 191 -13.47 -7.29 8.97
C GLY A 191 -13.16 -7.26 7.47
N LEU A 192 -12.48 -8.30 6.96
CA LEU A 192 -12.16 -8.44 5.54
C LEU A 192 -13.41 -8.57 4.66
N LEU A 193 -14.46 -9.23 5.15
CA LEU A 193 -15.78 -9.29 4.50
C LEU A 193 -16.45 -7.93 4.45
N ARG A 194 -16.44 -7.19 5.56
CA ARG A 194 -17.00 -5.83 5.65
C ARG A 194 -16.30 -4.87 4.69
N LEU A 195 -14.97 -4.97 4.57
CA LEU A 195 -14.16 -4.21 3.60
C LEU A 195 -14.31 -4.72 2.17
N ARG A 196 -15.07 -5.79 1.95
CA ARG A 196 -15.26 -6.47 0.67
C ARG A 196 -13.95 -6.85 -0.01
N LEU A 197 -12.95 -7.27 0.76
CA LEU A 197 -11.69 -7.80 0.21
C LEU A 197 -11.78 -9.30 -0.06
N ILE A 198 -12.63 -10.01 0.68
CA ILE A 198 -12.95 -11.43 0.51
C ILE A 198 -14.48 -11.59 0.40
N VAL A 199 -14.94 -12.74 -0.09
CA VAL A 199 -16.37 -13.11 -0.07
C VAL A 199 -16.60 -14.28 0.90
N LEU A 200 -17.82 -14.85 0.97
CA LEU A 200 -18.05 -16.21 1.52
C LEU A 200 -18.52 -17.16 0.40
N SER A 201 -17.87 -18.32 0.23
CA SER A 201 -18.33 -19.37 -0.68
C SER A 201 -19.42 -20.08 0.09
N SER A 202 -20.55 -20.31 -0.57
CA SER A 202 -21.75 -20.83 0.06
C SER A 202 -21.48 -22.06 0.94
N LEU A 203 -22.17 -22.08 2.07
CA LEU A 203 -22.38 -23.23 2.94
C LEU A 203 -22.65 -24.49 2.09
N ASN A 204 -22.00 -25.61 2.42
CA ASN A 204 -22.52 -26.91 2.04
C ASN A 204 -23.91 -27.02 2.70
N LEU A 205 -24.97 -26.93 1.89
CA LEU A 205 -26.37 -27.06 2.35
C LEU A 205 -26.73 -28.50 2.77
N ASP A 206 -25.77 -29.43 2.71
CA ASP A 206 -25.98 -30.84 3.04
C ASP A 206 -25.89 -31.16 4.54
N ASP A 207 -25.45 -30.23 5.40
CA ASP A 207 -25.43 -30.44 6.85
C ASP A 207 -26.75 -30.02 7.51
N MET A 208 -27.76 -30.90 7.38
CA MET A 208 -29.06 -30.82 8.07
C MET A 208 -28.97 -31.40 9.49
N SER A 209 -27.97 -31.00 10.27
CA SER A 209 -27.91 -31.35 11.69
C SER A 209 -28.58 -30.27 12.55
N ASP A 210 -29.31 -30.67 13.59
CA ASP A 210 -30.03 -29.83 14.57
C ASP A 210 -29.10 -28.96 15.47
N GLN A 211 -27.84 -28.78 15.05
CA GLN A 211 -26.90 -27.91 15.76
C GLN A 211 -27.10 -26.46 15.33
N PRO A 212 -26.97 -25.48 16.26
CA PRO A 212 -27.03 -24.07 15.89
C PRO A 212 -25.97 -23.84 14.83
N LEU A 213 -26.38 -23.37 13.63
CA LEU A 213 -25.55 -23.09 12.46
C LEU A 213 -24.19 -22.53 12.87
N ARG A 214 -23.23 -23.42 13.13
CA ARG A 214 -21.83 -23.03 13.25
C ARG A 214 -21.45 -22.74 11.82
N ARG A 215 -21.34 -21.45 11.51
CA ARG A 215 -20.89 -20.99 10.20
C ARG A 215 -19.45 -21.47 10.03
N ASP A 216 -19.29 -22.71 9.59
CA ASP A 216 -18.03 -23.19 9.05
C ASP A 216 -17.91 -22.53 7.69
N TYR A 217 -17.43 -21.29 7.73
CA TYR A 217 -17.18 -20.49 6.55
C TYR A 217 -16.20 -21.26 5.66
N GLN A 218 -16.66 -21.73 4.52
CA GLN A 218 -15.76 -21.99 3.40
C GLN A 218 -15.30 -20.62 2.93
N ILE A 219 -14.00 -20.34 3.08
CA ILE A 219 -13.45 -19.06 2.66
C ILE A 219 -13.30 -19.13 1.13
N PRO A 220 -14.08 -18.35 0.36
CA PRO A 220 -13.88 -18.17 -1.05
C PRO A 220 -12.73 -17.20 -1.27
N GLY A 221 -12.28 -17.14 -2.52
CA GLY A 221 -11.24 -16.24 -2.95
C GLY A 221 -11.53 -14.76 -2.71
N LEU A 222 -10.55 -13.98 -3.14
CA LEU A 222 -10.59 -12.53 -3.15
C LEU A 222 -11.74 -12.00 -4.02
N THR A 223 -12.34 -10.87 -3.65
CA THR A 223 -13.17 -10.08 -4.58
C THR A 223 -12.28 -9.41 -5.64
N ASP A 224 -12.87 -8.86 -6.71
CA ASP A 224 -12.14 -7.97 -7.64
C ASP A 224 -11.47 -6.80 -6.92
N LEU A 225 -12.15 -6.23 -5.93
CA LEU A 225 -11.60 -5.17 -5.08
C LEU A 225 -10.40 -5.68 -4.27
N GLY A 226 -10.50 -6.87 -3.69
CA GLY A 226 -9.44 -7.54 -2.94
C GLY A 226 -8.22 -7.84 -3.81
N ILE A 227 -8.43 -8.36 -5.02
CA ILE A 227 -7.36 -8.61 -6.00
C ILE A 227 -6.66 -7.28 -6.33
N ALA A 228 -7.42 -6.24 -6.71
CA ALA A 228 -6.85 -4.94 -7.03
C ALA A 228 -6.08 -4.32 -5.83
N PHE A 229 -6.62 -4.46 -4.62
CA PHE A 229 -6.00 -3.97 -3.39
C PHE A 229 -4.69 -4.68 -3.07
N VAL A 230 -4.70 -6.02 -3.05
CA VAL A 230 -3.48 -6.82 -2.82
C VAL A 230 -2.42 -6.50 -3.86
N ARG A 231 -2.82 -6.34 -5.13
CA ARG A 231 -1.90 -5.96 -6.22
C ARG A 231 -1.25 -4.61 -6.00
N ALA A 232 -2.04 -3.59 -5.65
CA ALA A 232 -1.50 -2.27 -5.37
C ALA A 232 -0.56 -2.28 -4.15
N CYS A 233 -0.91 -3.03 -3.11
CA CYS A 233 -0.12 -3.17 -1.89
C CYS A 233 1.09 -4.11 -2.03
N ALA A 234 1.18 -4.91 -3.09
CA ALA A 234 2.37 -5.72 -3.40
C ALA A 234 3.55 -4.86 -3.89
N GLY A 235 3.27 -3.64 -4.36
CA GLY A 235 4.26 -2.74 -4.92
C GLY A 235 4.49 -2.99 -6.41
N PRO A 236 5.29 -2.12 -7.05
CA PRO A 236 5.62 -2.26 -8.46
C PRO A 236 6.47 -3.50 -8.71
N ARG A 237 6.17 -4.22 -9.79
CA ARG A 237 6.99 -5.31 -10.30
C ARG A 237 7.78 -4.82 -11.53
N ARG A 238 8.99 -5.35 -11.69
CA ARG A 238 9.77 -5.15 -12.91
C ARG A 238 8.97 -5.72 -14.08
N ALA A 239 8.80 -4.97 -15.16
CA ALA A 239 8.38 -5.56 -16.41
C ALA A 239 9.53 -6.47 -16.88
N GLU A 240 9.26 -7.77 -16.98
CA GLU A 240 10.16 -8.72 -17.65
C GLU A 240 10.29 -8.39 -19.14
#